data_AF-M5T6P1-F1
#
_entry.id   AF-M5T6P1-F1
#
_cell.length_a   1.000
_cell.length_b   1.000
_cell.length_c   1.000
_cell.angle_alpha   90.00
_cell.angle_beta   90.00
_cell.angle_gamma   90.00
#
_symmetry.space_group_name_H-M   'P 1'
#
loop_
_entity.id
_entity.type
_entity.pdbx_description
1 polymer ?
#
loop_
_entity_poly.entity_id
_entity_poly.type
_entity_poly.pdbx_seq_one_letter_code
_entity_poly.pdbx_strand_id
1 'polypeptide(L)'
;MRLTKFIPLLLGGLLILGIYGCNSPESDPVTPPATPASDMAEDHADHDHSDHADHDHGDHASADSPMAKMMPGLKELSPEDYKSAMAQHMCPVSGEMLGTMGAPEKVDVNGKSVWICCDGCKDKLLADPEKYLAKLNQ
;
A
#
# COMPACT_ATOMS: atom_id res chain seq x y z
N MET A 1 -25.02 -34.71 -19.60
CA MET A 1 -25.10 -35.17 -21.00
C MET A 1 -25.30 -33.94 -21.88
N ARG A 2 -24.46 -33.82 -22.91
CA ARG A 2 -24.24 -32.66 -23.79
C ARG A 2 -25.50 -32.18 -24.52
N LEU A 3 -25.54 -30.90 -24.89
CA LEU A 3 -25.68 -30.41 -26.29
C LEU A 3 -25.69 -28.86 -26.27
N THR A 4 -24.57 -28.17 -26.44
CA THR A 4 -24.06 -27.61 -27.73
C THR A 4 -25.12 -26.97 -28.64
N LYS A 5 -25.08 -25.64 -28.73
CA LYS A 5 -25.47 -24.77 -29.87
C LYS A 5 -24.65 -23.47 -29.70
N PHE A 6 -23.44 -23.34 -30.25
CA PHE A 6 -23.12 -22.96 -31.64
C PHE A 6 -24.02 -21.85 -32.20
N ILE A 7 -23.56 -20.60 -32.13
CA ILE A 7 -23.92 -19.47 -33.01
C ILE A 7 -22.64 -18.59 -33.18
N PRO A 8 -22.37 -18.03 -34.37
CA PRO A 8 -21.07 -18.12 -35.03
C PRO A 8 -20.27 -16.80 -35.16
N LEU A 9 -18.98 -16.96 -35.49
CA LEU A 9 -18.21 -16.27 -36.55
C LEU A 9 -18.66 -14.87 -37.00
N LEU A 10 -17.75 -13.89 -36.93
CA LEU A 10 -17.36 -12.91 -37.99
C LEU A 10 -16.61 -11.72 -37.34
N LEU A 11 -15.30 -11.58 -37.55
CA LEU A 11 -14.64 -10.85 -38.65
C LEU A 11 -14.40 -9.35 -38.34
N GLY A 12 -13.14 -8.94 -38.34
CA GLY A 12 -12.74 -7.70 -39.05
C GLY A 12 -12.21 -6.51 -38.24
N GLY A 13 -11.02 -6.05 -38.65
CA GLY A 13 -10.46 -4.70 -38.46
C GLY A 13 -9.43 -4.63 -37.33
N LEU A 14 -8.12 -4.67 -37.53
CA LEU A 14 -7.20 -4.02 -38.49
C LEU A 14 -7.35 -2.50 -38.58
N LEU A 15 -6.26 -1.83 -38.17
CA LEU A 15 -5.82 -0.48 -38.55
C LEU A 15 -6.65 0.68 -37.97
N ILE A 16 -6.00 1.58 -37.22
CA ILE A 16 -5.68 2.95 -37.68
C ILE A 16 -4.48 3.50 -36.87
N LEU A 17 -3.42 3.82 -37.62
CA LEU A 17 -2.33 4.72 -37.27
C LEU A 17 -2.86 6.15 -37.06
N GLY A 18 -2.20 6.91 -36.17
CA GLY A 18 -1.97 8.34 -36.43
C GLY A 18 -2.47 9.31 -35.38
N ILE A 19 -1.59 9.61 -34.42
CA ILE A 19 -1.41 10.96 -33.89
C ILE A 19 0.07 11.29 -34.18
N TYR A 20 0.41 11.82 -35.35
CA TYR A 20 0.39 13.25 -35.69
C TYR A 20 0.74 14.15 -34.50
N GLY A 21 1.88 14.83 -34.62
CA GLY A 21 2.06 16.11 -33.95
C GLY A 21 3.44 16.33 -33.35
N CYS A 22 4.37 16.73 -34.21
CA CYS A 22 5.49 17.65 -34.01
C CYS A 22 5.75 18.17 -32.59
N ASN A 23 7.01 18.24 -32.14
CA ASN A 23 7.86 19.42 -32.35
C ASN A 23 9.22 19.22 -31.64
N SER A 24 10.32 19.24 -32.38
CA SER A 24 11.65 19.43 -31.78
C SER A 24 11.80 20.90 -31.36
N PRO A 25 12.57 21.16 -30.31
CA PRO A 25 13.81 21.85 -30.61
C PRO A 25 15.00 21.25 -29.85
N GLU A 26 15.98 20.85 -30.66
CA GLU A 26 17.41 21.15 -30.51
C GLU A 26 17.80 21.99 -29.27
N SER A 27 18.70 21.45 -28.45
CA SER A 27 19.72 22.24 -27.75
C SER A 27 20.90 21.32 -27.41
N ASP A 28 22.00 21.71 -28.02
CA ASP A 28 23.32 21.11 -28.12
C ASP A 28 24.09 20.84 -26.81
N PRO A 29 25.23 20.13 -26.89
CA PRO A 29 25.86 19.42 -25.78
C PRO A 29 26.93 20.25 -25.08
N VAL A 30 27.15 20.01 -23.79
CA VAL A 30 28.43 20.33 -23.14
C VAL A 30 28.81 19.23 -22.15
N THR A 31 29.76 18.41 -22.60
CA THR A 31 30.71 17.61 -21.81
C THR A 31 32.05 18.38 -21.83
N PRO A 32 33.05 18.18 -20.95
CA PRO A 32 33.14 18.08 -19.48
C PRO A 32 34.08 19.24 -18.97
N PRO A 33 34.87 19.23 -17.84
CA PRO A 33 35.88 18.21 -17.45
C PRO A 33 36.07 17.92 -15.93
N ALA A 34 36.67 16.75 -15.67
CA ALA A 34 37.69 16.42 -14.66
C ALA A 34 37.53 16.79 -13.16
N THR A 35 37.39 15.73 -12.34
CA THR A 35 38.12 15.37 -11.08
C THR A 35 39.13 16.38 -10.50
N PRO A 36 39.30 16.51 -9.15
CA PRO A 36 39.71 15.37 -8.32
C PRO A 36 39.21 15.31 -6.86
N ALA A 37 39.54 14.17 -6.26
CA ALA A 37 39.32 13.73 -4.89
C ALA A 37 39.70 14.73 -3.79
N SER A 38 38.93 14.70 -2.70
CA SER A 38 39.46 14.83 -1.34
C SER A 38 38.44 14.27 -0.36
N ASP A 39 38.93 13.35 0.45
CA ASP A 39 38.35 12.85 1.69
C ASP A 39 37.72 13.95 2.55
N MET A 40 36.62 13.62 3.24
CA MET A 40 36.44 13.98 4.65
C MET A 40 35.29 13.14 5.23
N ALA A 41 35.71 12.28 6.16
CA ALA A 41 34.88 11.56 7.09
C ALA A 41 34.45 12.49 8.24
N GLU A 42 33.36 12.10 8.89
CA GLU A 42 32.84 12.54 10.18
C GLU A 42 32.20 13.95 10.33
N ASP A 43 30.90 13.88 10.65
CA ASP A 43 30.30 14.46 11.86
C ASP A 43 29.82 15.92 11.81
N HIS A 44 28.54 16.11 11.47
CA HIS A 44 27.49 16.40 12.46
C HIS A 44 26.22 16.94 11.79
N ALA A 45 25.11 16.59 12.43
CA ALA A 45 23.95 17.44 12.64
C ALA A 45 23.01 17.77 11.46
N ASP A 46 21.74 17.83 11.86
CA ASP A 46 20.61 18.46 11.18
C ASP A 46 20.07 17.74 9.94
N HIS A 47 19.08 16.86 10.18
CA HIS A 47 18.09 16.53 9.15
C HIS A 47 17.22 17.77 8.93
N ASP A 48 17.68 18.62 8.02
CA ASP A 48 16.96 19.75 7.48
C ASP A 48 15.73 19.23 6.71
N HIS A 49 14.53 19.57 7.18
CA HIS A 49 13.28 19.38 6.45
C HIS A 49 13.19 20.43 5.35
N SER A 50 13.91 20.21 4.25
CA SER A 50 13.75 21.01 3.03
C SER A 50 12.88 20.28 1.99
N ASP A 51 11.75 20.93 1.73
CA ASP A 51 11.09 21.05 0.44
C ASP A 51 10.58 19.76 -0.24
N HIS A 52 9.33 19.42 0.10
CA HIS A 52 8.46 18.66 -0.80
C HIS A 52 8.01 19.55 -1.97
N ALA A 53 8.84 19.65 -3.01
CA ALA A 53 8.44 20.17 -4.31
C ALA A 53 8.15 19.01 -5.27
N ASP A 54 6.87 18.91 -5.62
CA ASP A 54 6.28 18.30 -6.81
C ASP A 54 6.39 16.77 -6.98
N HIS A 55 5.29 16.07 -6.65
CA HIS A 55 4.99 14.73 -7.15
C HIS A 55 3.89 14.79 -8.21
N ASP A 56 4.29 14.42 -9.43
CA ASP A 56 3.48 14.17 -10.61
C ASP A 56 2.32 13.19 -10.33
N HIS A 57 1.09 13.58 -10.65
CA HIS A 57 -0.10 12.74 -10.53
C HIS A 57 -0.33 11.91 -11.80
N GLY A 58 0.61 11.03 -12.14
CA GLY A 58 0.42 9.91 -13.08
C GLY A 58 0.00 8.64 -12.31
N ASP A 59 -0.93 7.87 -12.87
CA ASP A 59 -1.65 6.73 -12.26
C ASP A 59 -0.80 5.75 -11.42
N HIS A 60 -0.56 6.13 -10.18
CA HIS A 60 0.00 5.30 -9.13
C HIS A 60 -1.00 5.32 -7.98
N ALA A 61 -1.47 4.14 -7.57
CA ALA A 61 -2.15 3.96 -6.30
C ALA A 61 -1.30 4.66 -5.23
N SER A 62 -1.77 5.82 -4.76
CA SER A 62 -0.93 6.81 -4.11
C SER A 62 -0.24 6.17 -2.91
N ALA A 63 1.07 6.41 -2.77
CA ALA A 63 1.83 6.05 -1.58
C ALA A 63 1.21 6.66 -0.29
N ASP A 64 0.32 7.63 -0.45
CA ASP A 64 -0.45 8.28 0.61
C ASP A 64 -1.80 7.62 0.93
N SER A 65 -2.23 6.60 0.20
CA SER A 65 -3.51 5.93 0.44
C SER A 65 -3.53 5.28 1.84
N PRO A 66 -4.66 5.32 2.57
CA PRO A 66 -4.78 4.63 3.85
C PRO A 66 -4.39 3.15 3.75
N MET A 67 -4.81 2.47 2.68
CA MET A 67 -4.45 1.06 2.43
C MET A 67 -2.95 0.83 2.23
N ALA A 68 -2.22 1.79 1.64
CA ALA A 68 -0.77 1.71 1.49
C ALA A 68 -0.06 1.74 2.85
N LYS A 69 -0.61 2.48 3.83
CA LYS A 69 -0.08 2.58 5.19
C LYS A 69 -0.26 1.31 6.03
N MET A 70 -1.21 0.43 5.68
CA MET A 70 -1.41 -0.86 6.36
C MET A 70 -0.40 -1.93 5.92
N MET A 71 0.05 -1.85 4.67
CA MET A 71 0.91 -2.85 4.03
C MET A 71 2.18 -3.22 4.80
N PRO A 72 2.96 -2.30 5.41
CA PRO A 72 4.18 -2.68 6.13
C PRO A 72 3.90 -3.66 7.27
N GLY A 73 2.95 -3.37 8.17
CA GLY A 73 2.65 -4.25 9.29
C GLY A 73 1.99 -5.57 8.86
N LEU A 74 1.20 -5.57 7.79
CA LEU A 74 0.53 -6.78 7.33
C LEU A 74 1.45 -7.75 6.57
N LYS A 75 2.55 -7.29 5.97
CA LYS A 75 3.53 -8.15 5.26
C LYS A 75 4.22 -9.18 6.16
N GLU A 76 4.22 -8.95 7.47
CA GLU A 76 4.81 -9.84 8.47
C GLU A 76 3.92 -11.06 8.77
N LEU A 77 2.66 -11.04 8.32
CA LEU A 77 1.69 -12.11 8.56
C LEU A 77 1.79 -13.24 7.54
N SER A 78 1.33 -14.43 7.95
CA SER A 78 1.08 -15.52 7.00
C SER A 78 -0.01 -15.12 5.98
N PRO A 79 -0.07 -15.72 4.78
CA PRO A 79 -1.08 -15.36 3.78
C PRO A 79 -2.54 -15.49 4.25
N GLU A 80 -2.80 -16.47 5.13
CA GLU A 80 -4.12 -16.68 5.71
C GLU A 80 -4.45 -15.59 6.74
N ASP A 81 -3.48 -15.29 7.61
CA ASP A 81 -3.59 -14.24 8.60
C ASP A 81 -3.75 -12.87 7.97
N TYR A 82 -2.92 -12.56 6.96
CA TYR A 82 -3.02 -11.35 6.15
C TYR A 82 -4.43 -11.15 5.62
N LYS A 83 -5.04 -12.19 5.03
CA LYS A 83 -6.40 -12.11 4.47
C LYS A 83 -7.42 -11.80 5.56
N SER A 84 -7.30 -12.44 6.72
CA SER A 84 -8.21 -12.21 7.85
C SER A 84 -8.03 -10.82 8.48
N ALA A 85 -6.80 -10.34 8.62
CA ALA A 85 -6.48 -9.01 9.12
C ALA A 85 -6.97 -7.92 8.14
N MET A 86 -6.78 -8.13 6.82
CA MET A 86 -7.31 -7.24 5.78
C MET A 86 -8.85 -7.21 5.77
N ALA A 87 -9.51 -8.35 5.99
CA ALA A 87 -10.97 -8.39 6.07
C ALA A 87 -11.47 -7.55 7.27
N GLN A 88 -10.78 -7.63 8.40
CA GLN A 88 -11.13 -6.84 9.58
C GLN A 88 -10.76 -5.36 9.45
N HIS A 89 -9.63 -5.04 8.80
CA HIS A 89 -9.05 -3.72 8.48
C HIS A 89 -8.83 -2.73 9.64
N MET A 90 -9.63 -2.79 10.71
CA MET A 90 -9.65 -1.86 11.84
C MET A 90 -9.56 -2.61 13.17
N CYS A 91 -8.85 -2.01 14.12
CA CYS A 91 -8.83 -2.47 15.50
C CYS A 91 -10.16 -2.10 16.19
N PRO A 92 -10.90 -3.05 16.79
CA PRO A 92 -12.16 -2.74 17.47
C PRO A 92 -11.96 -1.91 18.74
N VAL A 93 -10.75 -1.95 19.32
CA VAL A 93 -10.42 -1.28 20.57
C VAL A 93 -10.11 0.20 20.34
N SER A 94 -9.09 0.49 19.54
CA SER A 94 -8.67 1.87 19.25
C SER A 94 -9.48 2.53 18.13
N GLY A 95 -10.05 1.74 17.21
CA GLY A 95 -10.66 2.27 15.99
C GLY A 95 -9.63 2.70 14.95
N GLU A 96 -8.35 2.31 15.11
CA GLU A 96 -7.31 2.59 14.14
C GLU A 96 -7.12 1.43 13.16
N MET A 97 -6.49 1.73 12.03
CA MET A 97 -6.21 0.77 10.98
C MET A 97 -5.16 -0.26 11.42
N LEU A 98 -5.37 -1.52 11.06
CA LEU A 98 -4.38 -2.56 11.31
C LEU A 98 -3.16 -2.35 10.40
N GLY A 99 -1.96 -2.63 10.91
CA GLY A 99 -0.73 -2.50 10.14
C GLY A 99 -0.07 -1.12 10.14
N THR A 100 -0.77 -0.07 10.59
CA THR A 100 -0.18 1.30 10.67
C THR A 100 0.71 1.49 11.88
N MET A 101 0.61 0.62 12.89
CA MET A 101 1.45 0.63 14.11
C MET A 101 2.43 -0.56 14.17
N GLY A 102 2.70 -1.19 13.02
CA GLY A 102 3.46 -2.45 12.95
C GLY A 102 2.55 -3.66 12.77
N ALA A 103 3.09 -4.86 12.95
CA ALA A 103 2.35 -6.10 12.77
C ALA A 103 1.17 -6.22 13.74
N PRO A 104 -0.06 -6.38 13.24
CA PRO A 104 -1.21 -6.58 14.10
C PRO A 104 -1.17 -7.96 14.75
N GLU A 105 -1.77 -8.08 15.92
CA GLU A 105 -1.81 -9.33 16.69
C GLU A 105 -3.17 -10.00 16.59
N LYS A 106 -3.16 -11.34 16.50
CA LYS A 106 -4.36 -12.18 16.52
C LYS A 106 -4.64 -12.64 17.95
N VAL A 107 -5.82 -12.28 18.46
CA VAL A 107 -6.31 -12.69 19.78
C VAL A 107 -7.55 -13.56 19.61
N ASP A 108 -7.58 -14.72 20.25
CA ASP A 108 -8.80 -15.52 20.33
C ASP A 108 -9.70 -14.98 21.44
N VAL A 109 -10.93 -14.64 21.09
CA VAL A 109 -11.95 -14.15 22.01
C VAL A 109 -13.23 -14.94 21.76
N ASN A 110 -13.61 -15.78 22.72
CA ASN A 110 -14.80 -16.64 22.63
C ASN A 110 -14.80 -17.54 21.37
N GLY A 111 -13.64 -18.06 20.96
CA GLY A 111 -13.50 -18.88 19.76
C GLY A 111 -13.57 -18.10 18.44
N LYS A 112 -13.51 -16.77 18.49
CA LYS A 112 -13.38 -15.90 17.32
C LYS A 112 -11.99 -15.27 17.33
N SER A 113 -11.30 -15.37 16.20
CA SER A 113 -10.06 -14.63 15.97
C SER A 113 -10.36 -13.16 15.71
N VAL A 114 -9.77 -12.29 16.54
CA VAL A 114 -9.87 -10.83 16.45
C VAL A 114 -8.48 -10.25 16.29
N TRP A 115 -8.33 -9.33 15.36
CA TRP A 115 -7.09 -8.60 15.14
C TRP A 115 -7.04 -7.31 15.95
N ILE A 116 -5.91 -7.03 16.58
CA ILE A 116 -5.65 -5.78 17.30
C ILE A 116 -4.38 -5.13 16.78
N CYS A 117 -4.28 -3.81 16.92
CA CYS A 117 -3.14 -3.05 16.41
C CYS A 117 -1.90 -3.09 17.31
N CYS A 118 -2.04 -3.46 18.59
CA CYS A 118 -0.94 -3.56 19.56
C CYS A 118 -1.35 -4.29 20.85
N ASP A 119 -0.37 -4.76 21.63
CA ASP A 119 -0.52 -5.36 22.97
C ASP A 119 -1.43 -4.53 23.91
N GLY A 120 -1.33 -3.20 23.87
CA GLY A 120 -2.15 -2.32 24.73
C GLY A 120 -3.65 -2.42 24.46
N CYS A 121 -4.05 -2.90 23.27
CA CYS A 121 -5.44 -3.17 22.95
C CYS A 121 -5.92 -4.54 23.47
N LYS A 122 -5.02 -5.47 23.75
CA LYS A 122 -5.35 -6.84 24.18
C LYS A 122 -6.08 -6.85 25.51
N ASP A 123 -5.55 -6.16 26.52
CA ASP A 123 -6.14 -6.14 27.85
C ASP A 123 -7.55 -5.55 27.84
N LYS A 124 -7.76 -4.48 27.05
CA LYS A 124 -9.08 -3.86 26.87
C LYS A 124 -10.05 -4.82 26.18
N LEU A 125 -9.60 -5.49 25.11
CA LEU A 125 -10.39 -6.47 24.39
C LEU A 125 -10.84 -7.62 25.30
N LEU A 126 -9.94 -8.14 26.13
CA LEU A 126 -10.24 -9.25 27.04
C LEU A 126 -11.08 -8.82 28.25
N ALA A 127 -10.99 -7.56 28.68
CA ALA A 127 -11.79 -7.02 29.78
C ALA A 127 -13.26 -6.82 29.41
N ASP A 128 -13.56 -6.45 28.16
CA ASP A 128 -14.92 -6.21 27.68
C ASP A 128 -15.15 -6.75 26.25
N PRO A 129 -15.05 -8.09 26.07
CA PRO A 129 -15.03 -8.70 24.75
C PRO A 129 -16.33 -8.47 23.98
N GLU A 130 -17.49 -8.50 24.65
CA GLU A 130 -18.78 -8.31 24.00
C GLU A 130 -18.91 -6.92 23.36
N LYS A 131 -18.46 -5.88 24.07
CA LYS A 131 -18.45 -4.49 23.58
C LYS A 131 -17.62 -4.33 22.31
N TYR A 132 -16.45 -4.96 22.25
CA TYR A 132 -15.52 -4.81 21.12
C TYR A 132 -15.87 -5.74 19.96
N LEU A 133 -16.35 -6.95 20.23
CA LEU A 133 -16.84 -7.88 19.22
C LEU A 133 -18.05 -7.33 18.45
N ALA A 134 -18.91 -6.55 19.12
CA ALA A 134 -20.03 -5.87 18.47
C ALA A 134 -19.61 -4.90 17.34
N LYS A 135 -18.37 -4.39 17.38
CA LYS A 135 -17.82 -3.47 16.37
C LYS A 135 -17.24 -4.16 15.15
N LEU A 136 -17.07 -5.49 15.17
CA LEU A 136 -16.43 -6.24 14.07
C LEU A 136 -17.41 -6.61 12.94
N ASN A 137 -18.72 -6.47 13.15
CA ASN A 137 -19.75 -6.80 12.16
C ASN A 137 -20.24 -5.56 11.39
N GLN A 138 -19.39 -4.54 11.25
CA GLN A 138 -19.73 -3.27 10.60
C GLN A 138 -19.45 -3.32 9.09
#